data_AF-A0A3T2WJM0-F1
#
_entry.id   AF-A0A3T2WJM0-F1
#
_cell.length_a   1.000
_cell.length_b   1.000
_cell.length_c   1.000
_cell.angle_alpha   90.00
_cell.angle_beta   90.00
_cell.angle_gamma   90.00
#
_symmetry.space_group_name_H-M   'P 1'
#
loop_
_entity.id
_entity.type
_entity.pdbx_description
1 polymer ?
#
loop_
_entity_poly.entity_id
_entity_poly.type
_entity_poly.pdbx_seq_one_letter_code
_entity_poly.pdbx_strand_id
1 'polypeptide(L)'
;MIELVTLSEIKEHLHIDHDADDGPLKEKIQEASSVLLAFIQGSRDKVVDETGKLIEGEALSRMKAATMRLVGMLYRNPDLAEKEDLLHGELPFSVSFLIHDLRLPTII
;
A
#
# COMPACT_ATOMS: atom_id res chain seq x y z
N MET A 1 4.62 -1.56 -13.60
CA MET A 1 3.92 -1.70 -12.30
C MET A 1 4.37 -0.54 -11.42
N ILE A 2 3.47 0.05 -10.63
CA ILE A 2 3.77 1.25 -9.85
C ILE A 2 4.04 0.83 -8.42
N GLU A 3 5.24 1.13 -7.93
CA GLU A 3 5.63 0.91 -6.54
C GLU A 3 5.52 2.24 -5.80
N LEU A 4 4.72 2.29 -4.73
CA LEU A 4 4.49 3.52 -3.96
C LEU A 4 5.68 3.83 -3.03
N VAL A 5 6.42 2.81 -2.63
CA VAL A 5 7.55 2.86 -1.70
C VAL A 5 8.67 1.97 -2.24
N THR A 6 9.90 2.31 -1.87
CA THR A 6 11.10 1.54 -2.19
C THR A 6 11.36 0.45 -1.16
N LEU A 7 12.16 -0.54 -1.54
CA LEU A 7 12.60 -1.59 -0.62
C LEU A 7 13.38 -1.02 0.58
N SER A 8 14.21 0.00 0.37
CA SER A 8 14.98 0.65 1.43
C SER A 8 14.08 1.33 2.46
N GLU A 9 13.05 2.07 2.01
CA GLU A 9 12.06 2.70 2.90
C GLU A 9 11.32 1.64 3.76
N ILE A 10 11.02 0.47 3.19
CA ILE A 10 10.35 -0.62 3.92
C ILE A 10 11.28 -1.32 4.91
N LYS A 11 12.53 -1.58 4.53
CA LYS A 11 13.53 -2.17 5.44
C LYS A 11 13.76 -1.27 6.65
N GLU A 12 13.87 0.03 6.42
CA GLU A 12 13.98 1.01 7.49
C GLU A 12 12.73 1.02 8.39
N HIS A 13 11.53 0.97 7.78
CA HIS A 13 10.27 0.91 8.52
C HIS A 13 10.09 -0.36 9.37
N LEU A 14 10.53 -1.51 8.87
CA LEU A 14 10.40 -2.81 9.53
C LEU A 14 11.60 -3.16 10.41
N HIS A 15 12.61 -2.29 10.48
CA HIS A 15 13.88 -2.55 11.16
C HIS A 15 14.58 -3.82 10.68
N ILE A 16 14.56 -4.09 9.38
CA ILE A 16 15.24 -5.22 8.74
C ILE A 16 16.62 -4.76 8.26
N ASP A 17 17.67 -5.39 8.77
CA ASP A 17 19.07 -5.06 8.49
C ASP A 17 19.76 -6.06 7.53
N HIS A 18 19.01 -7.05 7.03
CA HIS A 18 19.51 -8.10 6.15
C HIS A 18 18.80 -8.15 4.80
N ASP A 19 19.40 -8.87 3.84
CA ASP A 19 18.91 -8.95 2.45
C ASP A 19 18.20 -10.27 2.10
N ALA A 20 18.10 -11.20 3.06
CA ALA A 20 17.50 -12.53 2.83
C ALA A 20 16.03 -12.46 2.37
N ASP A 21 15.30 -11.41 2.76
CA ASP A 21 13.88 -11.24 2.50
C ASP A 21 13.57 -10.26 1.35
N ASP A 22 14.58 -9.83 0.59
CA ASP A 22 14.43 -8.81 -0.45
C ASP A 22 13.47 -9.20 -1.56
N GLY A 23 13.48 -10.47 -1.95
CA GLY A 23 12.55 -11.02 -2.94
C GLY A 23 11.10 -10.92 -2.44
N PRO A 24 10.76 -11.61 -1.33
CA PRO A 24 9.43 -11.56 -0.74
C PRO A 24 8.94 -10.15 -0.40
N LEU A 25 9.82 -9.27 0.08
CA LEU A 25 9.45 -7.88 0.39
C LEU A 25 9.08 -7.09 -0.86
N LYS A 26 9.80 -7.26 -1.98
CA LYS A 26 9.46 -6.62 -3.25
C LYS A 26 8.09 -7.07 -3.75
N GLU A 27 7.79 -8.36 -3.69
CA GLU A 27 6.48 -8.88 -4.09
C GLU A 27 5.35 -8.27 -3.23
N LYS A 28 5.55 -8.16 -1.92
CA LYS A 28 4.59 -7.53 -1.00
C LYS A 28 4.40 -6.04 -1.26
N ILE A 29 5.47 -5.31 -1.59
CA ILE A 29 5.40 -3.90 -1.98
C ILE A 29 4.53 -3.74 -3.23
N GLN A 30 4.69 -4.63 -4.21
CA GLN A 30 3.96 -4.61 -5.47
C GLN A 30 2.48 -4.95 -5.26
N GLU A 31 2.19 -5.96 -4.45
CA GLU A 31 0.85 -6.34 -4.04
C GLU A 31 0.16 -5.18 -3.30
N ALA A 32 0.79 -4.65 -2.25
CA ALA A 32 0.25 -3.55 -1.46
C ALA A 32 0.02 -2.29 -2.31
N SER A 33 0.97 -1.94 -3.17
CA SER A 33 0.83 -0.77 -4.06
C SER A 33 -0.34 -0.93 -5.02
N SER A 34 -0.51 -2.12 -5.60
CA SER A 34 -1.61 -2.40 -6.53
C SER A 34 -2.97 -2.34 -5.84
N VAL A 35 -3.09 -2.94 -4.65
CA VAL A 35 -4.31 -2.93 -3.85
C VAL A 35 -4.71 -1.51 -3.44
N LEU A 36 -3.76 -0.69 -2.98
CA LEU A 36 -4.05 0.68 -2.54
C LEU A 36 -4.41 1.60 -3.70
N LEU A 37 -3.72 1.47 -4.85
CA LEU A 37 -4.08 2.21 -6.06
C LEU A 37 -5.47 1.81 -6.58
N ALA A 38 -5.83 0.54 -6.48
CA ALA A 38 -7.18 0.07 -6.81
C ALA A 38 -8.23 0.58 -5.81
N PHE A 39 -7.87 0.76 -4.54
CA PHE A 39 -8.77 1.27 -3.50
C PHE A 39 -9.16 2.75 -3.71
N ILE A 40 -8.21 3.61 -4.06
CA ILE A 40 -8.47 5.06 -4.24
C ILE A 40 -9.23 5.38 -5.54
N GLN A 41 -9.28 4.43 -6.49
CA GLN A 41 -10.04 4.50 -7.75
C GLN A 41 -9.91 5.85 -8.45
N GLY A 42 -10.96 6.67 -8.43
CA GLY A 42 -11.03 7.96 -9.13
C GLY A 42 -10.04 9.02 -8.66
N SER A 43 -9.38 8.85 -7.51
CA SER A 43 -8.32 9.75 -7.03
C SER A 43 -6.91 9.32 -7.43
N ARG A 44 -6.77 8.32 -8.30
CA ARG A 44 -5.44 7.83 -8.72
C ARG A 44 -4.59 8.93 -9.35
N ASP A 45 -5.22 9.86 -10.05
CA ASP A 45 -4.62 11.06 -10.66
C ASP A 45 -3.96 12.02 -9.66
N LYS A 46 -4.27 11.93 -8.36
CA LYS A 46 -3.62 12.71 -7.29
C LYS A 46 -2.29 12.10 -6.83
N VAL A 47 -2.03 10.84 -7.18
CA VAL A 47 -0.90 10.04 -6.68
C VAL A 47 0.00 9.62 -7.84
N VAL A 48 -0.57 9.36 -9.00
CA VAL A 48 0.12 8.89 -10.20
C VAL A 48 -0.33 9.74 -11.38
N ASP A 49 0.63 10.28 -12.12
CA ASP A 49 0.36 11.02 -13.35
C ASP A 49 0.01 10.09 -14.54
N GLU A 50 -0.35 10.70 -15.66
CA GLU A 50 -0.67 10.00 -16.92
C GLU A 50 0.49 9.16 -17.48
N THR A 51 1.73 9.45 -17.07
CA THR A 51 2.94 8.73 -17.47
C THR A 51 3.27 7.56 -16.52
N GLY A 52 2.55 7.42 -15.41
CA GLY A 52 2.80 6.42 -14.39
C GLY A 52 3.81 6.83 -13.32
N LYS A 53 4.20 8.12 -13.27
CA LYS A 53 5.13 8.65 -12.27
C LYS A 53 4.37 9.12 -11.03
N LEU A 54 5.00 8.96 -9.87
CA LEU A 54 4.45 9.41 -8.60
C LEU A 54 4.42 10.94 -8.53
N ILE A 55 3.28 11.49 -8.12
CA ILE A 55 3.08 12.92 -7.90
C ILE A 55 3.38 13.21 -6.43
N GLU A 56 4.40 14.03 -6.18
CA GLU A 56 4.74 14.43 -4.81
C GLU A 56 3.63 15.29 -4.19
N GLY A 57 3.27 14.97 -2.95
CA GLY A 57 2.21 15.67 -2.23
C GLY A 57 1.67 14.91 -1.02
N GLU A 58 0.68 15.50 -0.36
CA GLU A 58 0.07 14.94 0.84
C GLU A 58 -0.60 13.59 0.57
N ALA A 59 -1.27 13.45 -0.59
CA ALA A 59 -1.91 12.20 -1.00
C ALA A 59 -0.88 11.07 -1.15
N LEU A 60 0.26 11.33 -1.80
CA LEU A 60 1.33 10.34 -1.92
C LEU A 60 1.93 10.00 -0.56
N SER A 61 2.16 10.98 0.32
CA SER A 61 2.67 10.74 1.67
C SER A 61 1.76 9.79 2.47
N ARG A 62 0.44 10.03 2.41
CA ARG A 62 -0.56 9.16 3.05
C ARG A 62 -0.59 7.76 2.42
N MET A 63 -0.49 7.66 1.10
CA MET A 63 -0.41 6.38 0.39
C MET A 63 0.85 5.60 0.73
N LYS A 64 2.01 6.25 0.85
CA LYS A 64 3.26 5.63 1.31
C LYS A 64 3.10 5.06 2.72
N ALA A 65 2.55 5.86 3.63
CA ALA A 65 2.33 5.44 5.01
C ALA A 65 1.32 4.29 5.13
N ALA A 66 0.31 4.24 4.26
CA ALA A 66 -0.63 3.12 4.15
C ALA A 66 0.04 1.86 3.59
N THR A 67 0.88 2.02 2.56
CA THR A 67 1.65 0.94 1.94
C THR A 67 2.59 0.28 2.93
N MET A 68 3.35 1.06 3.70
CA MET A 68 4.27 0.54 4.73
C MET A 68 3.55 -0.33 5.77
N ARG A 69 2.39 0.14 6.24
CA ARG A 69 1.56 -0.62 7.20
C ARG A 69 1.05 -1.93 6.60
N LEU A 70 0.54 -1.88 5.37
CA LEU A 70 0.02 -3.06 4.69
C LEU A 70 1.13 -4.09 4.41
N VAL A 71 2.30 -3.66 3.93
CA VAL A 71 3.47 -4.53 3.74
C VAL A 71 3.91 -5.16 5.07
N GLY A 72 3.95 -4.38 6.15
CA GLY A 72 4.28 -4.91 7.48
C GLY A 72 3.25 -5.92 8.01
N MET A 73 1.99 -5.83 7.62
CA MET A 73 0.98 -6.86 7.90
C MET A 73 1.21 -8.12 7.08
N LEU A 74 1.37 -7.98 5.76
CA LEU A 74 1.62 -9.09 4.84
C LEU A 74 2.93 -9.82 5.11
N TYR A 75 3.93 -9.12 5.67
CA TYR A 75 5.20 -9.72 6.07
C TYR A 75 5.04 -10.56 7.34
N ARG A 76 4.32 -10.04 8.35
CA ARG A 76 4.07 -10.77 9.61
C ARG A 76 3.08 -11.92 9.46
N ASN A 77 2.08 -11.76 8.60
CA ASN A 77 1.05 -12.77 8.34
C ASN A 77 0.78 -12.86 6.83
N PRO A 78 1.52 -13.72 6.10
CA PRO A 78 1.39 -13.86 4.65
C PRO A 78 0.01 -14.32 4.19
N ASP A 79 -0.65 -15.17 4.98
CA ASP A 79 -1.94 -15.76 4.61
C ASP A 79 -3.14 -14.89 5.02
N LEU A 80 -2.90 -13.83 5.81
CA LEU A 80 -3.94 -13.01 6.46
C LEU A 80 -5.03 -13.89 7.11
N ALA A 81 -4.63 -15.05 7.63
CA ALA A 81 -5.55 -16.12 8.02
C ALA A 81 -6.37 -15.82 9.29
N GLU A 82 -6.03 -14.74 10.00
CA GLU A 82 -6.82 -14.19 11.11
C GLU A 82 -8.03 -13.44 10.53
N LYS A 83 -8.98 -14.23 10.05
CA LYS A 83 -10.22 -13.85 9.35
C LYS A 83 -11.17 -12.96 10.15
N GLU A 84 -11.02 -12.82 11.46
CA GLU A 84 -12.02 -12.17 12.30
C GLU A 84 -12.09 -10.64 12.11
N ASP A 85 -11.03 -10.02 11.59
CA ASP A 85 -10.94 -8.55 11.41
C ASP A 85 -11.05 -8.05 9.96
N LEU A 86 -11.18 -8.95 8.96
CA LEU A 86 -11.19 -8.59 7.55
C LEU A 86 -12.55 -8.84 6.90
N LEU A 87 -13.36 -7.79 6.80
CA LEU A 87 -14.58 -7.79 6.00
C LEU A 87 -14.21 -7.89 4.50
N HIS A 88 -14.95 -8.72 3.77
CA HIS A 88 -14.69 -8.96 2.35
C HIS A 88 -14.70 -7.64 1.55
N GLY A 89 -13.59 -7.36 0.87
CA GLY A 89 -13.43 -6.15 0.04
C GLY A 89 -12.99 -4.90 0.81
N GLU A 90 -12.72 -4.99 2.11
CA GLU A 90 -12.22 -3.88 2.92
C GLU A 90 -10.73 -4.01 3.24
N LEU A 91 -10.06 -2.87 3.33
CA LEU A 91 -8.70 -2.79 3.85
C LEU A 91 -8.72 -2.75 5.38
N PRO A 92 -7.66 -3.25 6.05
CA PRO A 92 -7.52 -3.10 7.49
C PRO A 92 -7.70 -1.65 7.94
N PHE A 93 -8.36 -1.41 9.07
CA PHE A 93 -8.65 -0.05 9.56
C PHE A 93 -7.41 0.86 9.63
N SER A 94 -6.28 0.31 10.10
CA SER A 94 -5.01 1.04 10.21
C SER A 94 -4.42 1.49 8.87
N VAL A 95 -4.89 0.91 7.76
CA VAL A 95 -4.54 1.27 6.39
C VAL A 95 -5.61 2.20 5.83
N SER A 96 -6.89 1.82 5.91
CA SER A 96 -8.00 2.56 5.31
C SER A 96 -8.19 3.95 5.91
N PHE A 97 -8.06 4.13 7.23
CA PHE A 97 -8.23 5.43 7.90
C PHE A 97 -7.34 6.55 7.31
N LEU A 98 -6.19 6.21 6.73
CA LEU A 98 -5.25 7.20 6.16
C LEU A 98 -5.64 7.69 4.77
N ILE A 99 -6.41 6.89 4.04
CA ILE A 99 -6.65 7.07 2.60
C ILE A 99 -8.13 6.99 2.25
N HIS A 100 -9.02 6.85 3.25
CA HIS A 100 -10.45 6.70 3.02
C HIS A 100 -11.04 7.94 2.34
N ASP A 101 -10.53 9.13 2.61
CA ASP A 101 -10.94 10.37 1.95
C ASP A 101 -10.49 10.45 0.49
N LEU A 102 -9.44 9.70 0.12
CA LEU A 102 -9.01 9.54 -1.27
C LEU A 102 -9.88 8.54 -2.02
N ARG A 103 -10.69 7.72 -1.35
CA ARG A 103 -11.61 6.80 -2.00
C ARG A 103 -12.71 7.58 -2.70
N LEU A 104 -12.65 7.60 -4.03
CA LEU A 104 -13.69 8.14 -4.89
C LEU A 104 -14.36 6.95 -5.58
N PRO A 105 -15.48 6.41 -5.04
CA PRO A 105 -16.20 5.33 -5.68
C PRO A 105 -16.71 5.83 -7.02
N THR A 106 -16.14 5.31 -8.11
CA THR A 106 -16.56 5.70 -9.46
C THR A 106 -17.94 5.11 -9.71
N ILE A 107 -18.95 5.95 -9.90
CA ILE A 107 -20.23 5.53 -10.47
C ILE A 107 -19.98 5.33 -11.97
N ILE A 108 -20.01 4.09 -12.43
CA ILE A 108 -19.95 3.73 -13.86
C ILE A 108 -21.35 3.84 -14.46
#